data_AF-A0ABD5TUR0-F1
#
_entry.id   AF-A0ABD5TUR0-F1
#
_cell.length_a   1.000
_cell.length_b   1.000
_cell.length_c   1.000
_cell.angle_alpha   90.00
_cell.angle_beta   90.00
_cell.angle_gamma   90.00
#
_symmetry.space_group_name_H-M   'P 1'
#
loop_
_entity.id
_entity.type
_entity.pdbx_description
1 polymer ?
#
loop_
_entity_poly.entity_id
_entity_poly.type
_entity_poly.pdbx_seq_one_letter_code
_entity_poly.pdbx_strand_id
1 'polypeptide(L)'
;MTEFDVADATPRENARLLKSAVTPRPIAWISTADEDGADNLAPFSSYNHVSSERPVVLFTSPNEDNGGLKDTAWNALETGEFAVNVVTEPLLERMDRTSERLPPGESEFDLAGVERADCRRIEPSRVADAVVTMECTLYDSMEVHDRLMVLGEVRYVHVADEVLTDGKRDMTKVDTVGRLGGPYYTVSDPVEFERQF
;
A
#
# COMPACT_ATOMS: atom_id res chain seq x y z
N MET A 1 -21.99 -27.60 -3.95
CA MET A 1 -20.88 -26.63 -3.75
C MET A 1 -19.60 -27.44 -3.67
N THR A 2 -18.50 -26.94 -4.22
CA THR A 2 -17.18 -27.59 -4.03
C THR A 2 -16.58 -27.05 -2.74
N GLU A 3 -16.07 -27.94 -1.90
CA GLU A 3 -15.50 -27.62 -0.59
C GLU A 3 -13.99 -27.86 -0.60
N PHE A 4 -13.25 -27.04 0.15
CA PHE A 4 -11.81 -27.13 0.30
C PHE A 4 -11.48 -27.05 1.79
N ASP A 5 -10.82 -28.07 2.34
CA ASP A 5 -10.22 -27.99 3.67
C ASP A 5 -8.80 -27.42 3.53
N VAL A 6 -8.50 -26.39 4.33
CA VAL A 6 -7.17 -25.76 4.35
C VAL A 6 -6.09 -26.72 4.84
N ALA A 7 -6.45 -27.73 5.62
CA ALA A 7 -5.54 -28.76 6.12
C ALA A 7 -5.06 -29.72 5.02
N ASP A 8 -5.86 -29.89 3.95
CA ASP A 8 -5.58 -30.81 2.85
C ASP A 8 -4.81 -30.15 1.69
N ALA A 9 -4.57 -28.84 1.77
CA ALA A 9 -3.95 -28.05 0.71
C ALA A 9 -2.54 -27.55 1.09
N THR A 10 -1.69 -27.36 0.09
CA THR A 10 -0.38 -26.73 0.29
C THR A 10 -0.52 -25.25 0.67
N PRO A 11 0.46 -24.63 1.35
CA PRO A 11 0.44 -23.20 1.65
C PRO A 11 0.25 -22.32 0.39
N ARG A 12 0.79 -22.74 -0.76
CA ARG A 12 0.64 -22.04 -2.04
C ARG A 12 -0.79 -22.08 -2.56
N GLU A 13 -1.47 -23.22 -2.42
CA GLU A 13 -2.87 -23.38 -2.83
C GLU A 13 -3.79 -22.57 -1.92
N ASN A 14 -3.59 -22.66 -0.61
CA ASN A 14 -4.30 -21.84 0.37
C ASN A 14 -4.13 -20.34 0.09
N ALA A 15 -2.90 -19.89 -0.17
CA ALA A 15 -2.63 -18.50 -0.52
C ALA A 15 -3.33 -18.06 -1.82
N ARG A 16 -3.44 -18.94 -2.83
CA ARG A 16 -4.17 -18.65 -4.07
C ARG A 16 -5.66 -18.54 -3.83
N LEU A 17 -6.25 -19.47 -3.06
CA LEU A 17 -7.67 -19.43 -2.70
C LEU A 17 -7.98 -18.14 -1.94
N LEU A 18 -7.22 -17.83 -0.89
CA LEU A 18 -7.37 -16.62 -0.08
C LEU A 18 -7.28 -15.35 -0.95
N LYS A 19 -6.23 -15.22 -1.77
CA LYS A 19 -6.00 -14.05 -2.63
C LYS A 19 -6.98 -13.93 -3.80
N SER A 20 -7.75 -14.97 -4.09
CA SER A 20 -8.83 -14.92 -5.09
C SER A 20 -10.18 -14.58 -4.47
N ALA A 21 -10.38 -14.89 -3.17
CA ALA A 21 -11.61 -14.59 -2.46
C ALA A 21 -11.60 -13.18 -1.84
N VAL A 22 -10.46 -12.76 -1.30
CA VAL A 22 -10.27 -11.41 -0.73
C VAL A 22 -9.81 -10.49 -1.86
N THR A 23 -10.77 -10.03 -2.67
CA THR A 23 -10.56 -9.13 -3.82
C THR A 23 -11.81 -8.28 -4.10
N PRO A 24 -11.68 -7.09 -4.73
CA PRO A 24 -10.42 -6.41 -5.02
C PRO A 24 -9.75 -5.91 -3.74
N ARG A 25 -8.41 -6.04 -3.67
CA ARG A 25 -7.64 -5.49 -2.55
C ARG A 25 -7.09 -4.13 -2.92
N PRO A 26 -7.22 -3.11 -2.06
CA PRO A 26 -6.55 -1.85 -2.29
C PRO A 26 -5.02 -2.05 -2.25
N ILE A 27 -4.29 -1.17 -2.93
CA ILE A 27 -2.84 -1.18 -3.00
C ILE A 27 -2.31 0.01 -2.19
N ALA A 28 -1.50 -0.26 -1.18
CA ALA A 28 -0.66 0.75 -0.57
C ALA A 28 0.66 0.80 -1.32
N TRP A 29 0.95 1.93 -1.97
CA TRP A 29 2.26 2.18 -2.56
C TRP A 29 3.10 2.94 -1.54
N ILE A 30 3.95 2.21 -0.83
CA ILE A 30 4.55 2.67 0.41
C ILE A 30 5.94 3.20 0.12
N SER A 31 6.18 4.46 0.49
CA SER A 31 7.53 5.02 0.55
C SER A 31 8.02 5.16 1.98
N THR A 32 9.30 4.90 2.15
CA THR A 32 10.04 4.94 3.42
C THR A 32 11.42 5.49 3.14
N ALA A 33 12.10 6.03 4.15
CA ALA A 33 13.52 6.35 4.08
C ALA A 33 14.28 5.51 5.12
N ASP A 34 15.52 5.16 4.81
CA ASP A 34 16.46 4.60 5.79
C ASP A 34 17.07 5.70 6.68
N GLU A 35 17.93 5.33 7.64
CA GLU A 35 18.59 6.28 8.55
C GLU A 35 19.53 7.27 7.84
N ASP A 36 20.00 6.94 6.63
CA ASP A 36 20.85 7.79 5.80
C ASP A 36 20.01 8.72 4.89
N GLY A 37 18.67 8.59 4.92
CA GLY A 37 17.72 9.38 4.13
C GLY A 37 17.51 8.87 2.71
N ALA A 38 17.93 7.64 2.39
CA ALA A 38 17.66 7.04 1.09
C ALA A 38 16.24 6.51 1.02
N ASP A 39 15.45 7.02 0.06
CA ASP A 39 14.07 6.59 -0.13
C ASP A 39 13.97 5.20 -0.80
N ASN A 40 13.05 4.38 -0.32
CA ASN A 40 12.53 3.16 -0.96
C ASN A 40 11.05 3.34 -1.33
N LEU A 41 10.57 2.55 -2.29
CA LEU A 41 9.17 2.56 -2.72
C LEU A 41 8.70 1.17 -3.14
N ALA A 42 7.64 0.63 -2.52
CA ALA A 42 7.15 -0.71 -2.88
C ALA A 42 5.63 -0.86 -2.72
N PRO A 43 4.97 -1.72 -3.53
CA PRO A 43 3.53 -1.89 -3.47
C PRO A 43 3.10 -3.08 -2.61
N PHE A 44 2.09 -2.85 -1.75
CA PHE A 44 1.51 -3.85 -0.86
C PHE A 44 0.01 -3.94 -1.05
N SER A 45 -0.48 -5.09 -1.52
CA SER A 45 -1.93 -5.36 -1.70
C SER A 45 -2.59 -6.03 -0.50
N SER A 46 -1.88 -6.17 0.61
CA SER A 46 -2.45 -6.60 1.89
C SER A 46 -2.52 -5.38 2.80
N TYR A 47 -3.47 -4.49 2.49
CA TYR A 47 -3.63 -3.15 3.04
C TYR A 47 -5.11 -2.86 3.33
N ASN A 48 -5.41 -2.11 4.40
CA ASN A 48 -6.74 -1.56 4.69
C ASN A 48 -6.67 -0.44 5.74
N HIS A 49 -7.79 0.27 5.96
CA HIS A 49 -7.98 1.12 7.15
C HIS A 49 -8.40 0.27 8.37
N VAL A 50 -8.09 0.77 9.57
CA VAL A 50 -8.36 0.11 10.86
C VAL A 50 -9.26 0.96 11.75
N SER A 51 -8.95 2.25 11.88
CA SER A 51 -9.67 3.18 12.73
C SER A 51 -9.92 4.48 11.97
N SER A 52 -11.14 5.01 12.09
CA SER A 52 -11.56 6.22 11.38
C SER A 52 -11.68 7.45 12.29
N GLU A 53 -11.97 7.28 13.58
CA GLU A 53 -11.99 8.38 14.55
C GLU A 53 -10.58 8.92 14.81
N ARG A 54 -9.63 8.00 14.93
CA ARG A 54 -8.19 8.26 14.90
C ARG A 54 -7.63 7.51 13.69
N PRO A 55 -7.36 8.19 12.57
CA PRO A 55 -6.99 7.54 11.32
C PRO A 55 -5.80 6.59 11.48
N VAL A 56 -6.06 5.28 11.36
CA VAL A 56 -5.02 4.24 11.35
C VAL A 56 -5.23 3.37 10.13
N VAL A 57 -4.13 3.09 9.43
CA VAL A 57 -4.07 2.13 8.33
C VAL A 57 -3.16 0.97 8.68
N LEU A 58 -3.34 -0.17 8.00
CA LEU A 58 -2.47 -1.33 8.11
C LEU A 58 -1.91 -1.69 6.74
N PHE A 59 -0.66 -2.14 6.70
CA PHE A 59 -0.16 -2.98 5.61
C PHE A 59 0.57 -4.19 6.19
N THR A 60 0.75 -5.23 5.38
CA THR A 60 1.57 -6.39 5.77
C THR A 60 2.66 -6.68 4.75
N SER A 61 3.90 -6.78 5.23
CA SER A 61 5.05 -7.17 4.43
C SER A 61 5.36 -8.65 4.64
N PRO A 62 5.56 -9.45 3.58
CA PRO A 62 6.14 -10.79 3.74
C PRO A 62 7.59 -10.68 4.23
N ASN A 63 8.01 -11.70 4.99
CA ASN A 63 9.41 -11.89 5.32
C ASN A 63 10.18 -12.31 4.05
N GLU A 64 11.48 -11.99 4.03
CA GLU A 64 12.43 -12.48 3.04
C GLU A 64 12.69 -13.99 3.20
N ASP A 65 13.28 -14.61 2.19
CA ASP A 65 13.55 -16.06 2.18
C ASP A 65 14.50 -16.49 3.32
N ASN A 66 15.29 -15.56 3.85
CA ASN A 66 16.18 -15.74 5.00
C ASN A 66 15.49 -15.47 6.36
N GLY A 67 14.19 -15.15 6.37
CA GLY A 67 13.42 -14.78 7.55
C GLY A 67 13.55 -13.32 7.97
N GLY A 68 14.34 -12.51 7.27
CA GLY A 68 14.49 -11.07 7.52
C GLY A 68 13.30 -10.25 7.03
N LEU A 69 13.31 -8.96 7.35
CA LEU A 69 12.34 -8.00 6.84
C LEU A 69 12.76 -7.48 5.47
N LYS A 70 11.76 -7.06 4.68
CA LYS A 70 11.98 -6.22 3.49
C LYS A 70 12.35 -4.81 3.90
N ASP A 71 13.05 -4.10 3.02
CA ASP A 71 13.50 -2.71 3.24
C ASP A 71 12.37 -1.80 3.71
N THR A 72 11.20 -1.81 3.06
CA THR A 72 10.06 -0.99 3.51
C THR A 72 9.61 -1.31 4.93
N ALA A 73 9.57 -2.59 5.31
CA ALA A 73 9.15 -3.01 6.64
C ALA A 73 10.22 -2.69 7.68
N TRP A 74 11.49 -2.90 7.34
CA TRP A 74 12.65 -2.55 8.15
C TRP A 74 12.67 -1.05 8.43
N ASN A 75 12.65 -0.22 7.38
CA ASN A 75 12.69 1.23 7.47
C ASN A 75 11.51 1.77 8.27
N ALA A 76 10.28 1.27 8.05
CA ALA A 76 9.11 1.70 8.82
C ALA A 76 9.21 1.39 10.32
N LEU A 77 9.95 0.36 10.72
CA LEU A 77 10.21 0.05 12.13
C LEU A 77 11.34 0.91 12.70
N GLU A 78 12.44 1.07 11.96
CA GLU A 78 13.63 1.79 12.43
C GLU A 78 13.39 3.30 12.51
N THR A 79 12.82 3.91 11.47
CA THR A 79 12.58 5.37 11.42
C THR A 79 11.22 5.75 11.98
N GLY A 80 10.28 4.80 12.03
CA GLY A 80 8.93 5.02 12.53
C GLY A 80 8.05 5.85 11.57
N GLU A 81 8.47 6.05 10.32
CA GLU A 81 7.79 6.92 9.37
C GLU A 81 7.65 6.30 7.99
N PHE A 82 6.49 6.53 7.34
CA PHE A 82 6.24 6.09 5.97
C PHE A 82 5.08 6.87 5.33
N ALA A 83 5.09 6.98 4.01
CA ALA A 83 3.96 7.51 3.24
C ALA A 83 3.21 6.37 2.53
N VAL A 84 1.88 6.45 2.53
CA VAL A 84 1.00 5.58 1.75
C VAL A 84 0.44 6.39 0.58
N ASN A 85 0.90 6.06 -0.63
CA ASN A 85 0.50 6.72 -1.87
C ASN A 85 -0.62 5.89 -2.52
N VAL A 86 -1.76 6.53 -2.82
CA VAL A 86 -2.88 5.88 -3.50
C VAL A 86 -2.55 5.72 -4.98
N VAL A 87 -2.74 4.51 -5.49
CA VAL A 87 -2.44 4.16 -6.89
C VAL A 87 -3.68 4.36 -7.75
N THR A 88 -3.55 5.21 -8.75
CA THR A 88 -4.54 5.41 -9.83
C THR A 88 -4.11 4.69 -11.10
N GLU A 89 -5.03 4.53 -12.05
CA GLU A 89 -4.75 3.84 -13.32
C GLU A 89 -3.51 4.39 -14.06
N PRO A 90 -3.29 5.72 -14.19
CA PRO A 90 -2.09 6.26 -14.84
C PRO A 90 -0.76 5.87 -14.16
N LEU A 91 -0.80 5.51 -12.88
CA LEU A 91 0.38 5.13 -12.09
C LEU A 91 0.60 3.62 -12.02
N LEU A 92 -0.32 2.81 -12.59
CA LEU A 92 -0.30 1.36 -12.46
C LEU A 92 1.00 0.72 -12.94
N GLU A 93 1.48 1.10 -14.13
CA GLU A 93 2.71 0.54 -14.70
C GLU A 93 3.94 0.91 -13.85
N ARG A 94 4.06 2.18 -13.45
CA ARG A 94 5.17 2.61 -12.59
C ARG A 94 5.15 1.89 -11.25
N MET A 95 3.97 1.77 -10.63
CA MET A 95 3.80 1.05 -9.38
C MET A 95 4.19 -0.44 -9.52
N ASP A 96 3.77 -1.12 -10.59
CA ASP A 96 4.11 -2.54 -10.80
C ASP A 96 5.63 -2.75 -10.92
N ARG A 97 6.34 -1.83 -11.59
CA ARG A 97 7.82 -1.84 -11.70
C ARG A 97 8.52 -1.73 -10.35
N THR A 98 7.93 -1.03 -9.38
CA THR A 98 8.47 -0.96 -8.00
C THR A 98 8.33 -2.26 -7.19
N SER A 99 7.78 -3.33 -7.79
CA SER A 99 7.75 -4.66 -7.16
C SER A 99 8.97 -5.52 -7.47
N GLU A 100 9.85 -5.06 -8.36
CA GLU A 100 11.11 -5.72 -8.70
C GLU A 100 12.07 -5.75 -7.50
N ARG A 101 12.87 -6.81 -7.38
CA ARG A 101 13.91 -6.89 -6.32
C ARG A 101 15.14 -6.11 -6.78
N LEU A 102 15.49 -5.06 -6.05
CA LEU A 102 16.70 -4.28 -6.28
C LEU A 102 17.84 -4.69 -5.34
N PRO A 103 19.11 -4.45 -5.73
CA PRO A 103 20.23 -4.50 -4.82
C PRO A 103 20.12 -3.42 -3.72
N PRO A 104 20.77 -3.62 -2.55
CA PRO A 104 20.85 -2.59 -1.51
C PRO A 104 21.44 -1.27 -2.05
N GLY A 105 20.82 -0.15 -1.67
CA GLY A 105 21.26 1.20 -2.06
C GLY A 105 20.73 1.70 -3.40
N GLU A 106 19.93 0.90 -4.12
CA GLU A 106 19.15 1.35 -5.28
C GLU A 106 17.71 1.66 -4.85
N SER A 107 17.14 2.75 -5.37
CA SER A 107 15.78 3.16 -5.05
C SER A 107 14.79 2.80 -6.16
N GLU A 108 13.65 2.23 -5.78
CA GLU A 108 12.58 1.91 -6.73
C GLU A 108 11.95 3.15 -7.36
N PHE A 109 12.04 4.31 -6.70
CA PHE A 109 11.67 5.59 -7.32
C PHE A 109 12.45 5.81 -8.63
N ASP A 110 13.76 5.60 -8.59
CA ASP A 110 14.64 5.84 -9.73
C ASP A 110 14.46 4.76 -10.81
N LEU A 111 14.29 3.49 -10.41
CA LEU A 111 13.97 2.39 -11.31
C LEU A 111 12.68 2.64 -12.12
N ALA A 112 11.63 3.06 -11.43
CA ALA A 112 10.30 3.24 -12.02
C ALA A 112 10.10 4.62 -12.65
N GLY A 113 11.08 5.53 -12.55
CA GLY A 113 10.97 6.91 -13.05
C GLY A 113 9.86 7.69 -12.34
N VAL A 114 9.75 7.52 -11.02
CA VAL A 114 8.75 8.16 -10.17
C VAL A 114 9.36 9.39 -9.53
N GLU A 115 8.72 10.54 -9.72
CA GLU A 115 9.15 11.78 -9.10
C GLU A 115 8.82 11.80 -7.60
N ARG A 116 9.80 12.19 -6.80
CA ARG A 116 9.68 12.40 -5.36
C ARG A 116 9.10 13.79 -5.08
N ALA A 117 8.28 13.90 -4.06
CA ALA A 117 7.85 15.18 -3.50
C ALA A 117 7.92 15.17 -1.97
N ASP A 118 8.15 16.34 -1.39
CA ASP A 118 8.30 16.47 0.06
C ASP A 118 7.00 16.19 0.82
N CYS A 119 7.16 15.53 1.97
CA CYS A 119 6.15 15.41 3.01
C CYS A 119 6.18 16.62 3.97
N ARG A 120 5.16 16.75 4.83
CA ARG A 120 5.01 17.87 5.77
C ARG A 120 5.33 17.50 7.21
N ARG A 121 5.15 16.23 7.57
CA ARG A 121 5.20 15.69 8.93
C ARG A 121 6.16 14.52 9.09
N ILE A 122 6.62 13.95 7.99
CA ILE A 122 7.56 12.83 7.95
C ILE A 122 8.71 13.11 6.98
N GLU A 123 9.82 12.42 7.15
CA GLU A 123 11.03 12.51 6.32
C GLU A 123 10.91 11.81 4.96
N PRO A 124 10.31 10.60 4.82
CA PRO A 124 10.24 9.92 3.54
C PRO A 124 9.53 10.75 2.46
N SER A 125 10.05 10.71 1.24
CA SER A 125 9.40 11.34 0.10
C SER A 125 8.07 10.67 -0.22
N ARG A 126 7.09 11.43 -0.70
CA ARG A 126 5.88 10.88 -1.34
C ARG A 126 6.04 10.81 -2.85
N VAL A 127 5.13 10.09 -3.50
CA VAL A 127 4.99 10.09 -4.96
C VAL A 127 4.38 11.42 -5.39
N ALA A 128 5.07 12.18 -6.24
CA ALA A 128 4.65 13.51 -6.66
C ALA A 128 3.27 13.49 -7.35
N ASP A 129 3.10 12.54 -8.27
CA ASP A 129 1.89 12.34 -9.10
C ASP A 129 0.73 11.65 -8.36
N ALA A 130 0.89 11.24 -7.09
CA ALA A 130 -0.18 10.57 -6.36
C ALA A 130 -1.29 11.54 -5.96
N VAL A 131 -2.53 11.24 -6.38
CA VAL A 131 -3.70 12.10 -6.11
C VAL A 131 -4.11 12.13 -4.64
N VAL A 132 -3.77 11.09 -3.89
CA VAL A 132 -3.91 11.04 -2.43
C VAL A 132 -2.66 10.40 -1.84
N THR A 133 -2.07 11.06 -0.83
CA THR A 133 -0.98 10.51 -0.02
C THR A 133 -1.31 10.67 1.45
N MET A 134 -1.08 9.63 2.25
CA MET A 134 -1.17 9.68 3.71
C MET A 134 0.23 9.58 4.31
N GLU A 135 0.61 10.58 5.09
CA GLU A 135 1.83 10.55 5.89
C GLU A 135 1.54 9.85 7.21
N CYS A 136 2.29 8.79 7.51
CA CYS A 136 2.04 7.91 8.65
C CYS A 136 3.24 7.86 9.59
N THR A 137 2.97 7.82 10.88
CA THR A 137 3.94 7.39 11.89
C THR A 137 3.56 6.00 12.39
N LEU A 138 4.55 5.15 12.69
CA LEU A 138 4.35 3.84 13.27
C LEU A 138 3.51 3.94 14.55
N TYR A 139 2.36 3.26 14.54
CA TYR A 139 1.49 3.12 15.70
C TYR A 139 1.83 1.85 16.48
N ASP A 140 1.93 0.72 15.78
CA ASP A 140 2.29 -0.57 16.37
C ASP A 140 2.69 -1.56 15.24
N SER A 141 3.28 -2.70 15.62
CA SER A 141 3.59 -3.78 14.69
C SER A 141 3.43 -5.16 15.34
N MET A 142 3.12 -6.17 14.52
CA MET A 142 2.92 -7.53 15.00
C MET A 142 3.36 -8.55 13.94
N GLU A 143 4.16 -9.52 14.36
CA GLU A 143 4.43 -10.70 13.52
C GLU A 143 3.20 -11.61 13.45
N VAL A 144 2.81 -11.94 12.22
CA VAL A 144 1.73 -12.88 11.92
C VAL A 144 2.28 -13.94 10.96
N HIS A 145 2.77 -15.04 11.54
CA HIS A 145 3.42 -16.12 10.81
C HIS A 145 4.60 -15.63 9.93
N ASP A 146 4.41 -15.61 8.62
CA ASP A 146 5.41 -15.26 7.60
C ASP A 146 5.40 -13.77 7.20
N ARG A 147 4.73 -12.94 8.00
CA ARG A 147 4.50 -11.53 7.69
C ARG A 147 4.67 -10.64 8.92
N LEU A 148 5.17 -9.42 8.68
CA LEU A 148 5.04 -8.32 9.62
C LEU A 148 3.79 -7.51 9.26
N MET A 149 2.87 -7.36 10.21
CA MET A 149 1.80 -6.37 10.16
C MET A 149 2.31 -5.05 10.75
N VAL A 150 2.13 -3.96 10.00
CA VAL A 150 2.50 -2.61 10.41
C VAL A 150 1.23 -1.77 10.47
N LEU A 151 1.02 -1.10 11.60
CA LEU A 151 -0.05 -0.13 11.81
C LEU A 151 0.53 1.28 11.76
N GLY A 152 -0.02 2.14 10.92
CA GLY A 152 0.38 3.55 10.79
C GLY A 152 -0.72 4.49 11.21
N GLU A 153 -0.43 5.39 12.14
CA GLU A 153 -1.31 6.52 12.46
C GLU A 153 -1.10 7.63 11.43
N VAL A 154 -2.17 7.99 10.72
CA VAL A 154 -2.11 9.02 9.66
C VAL A 154 -2.03 10.40 10.30
N ARG A 155 -0.93 11.11 10.05
CA ARG A 155 -0.63 12.45 10.58
C ARG A 155 -0.99 13.57 9.62
N TYR A 156 -0.93 13.31 8.33
CA TYR A 156 -1.20 14.30 7.29
C TYR A 156 -1.73 13.63 6.03
N VAL A 157 -2.56 14.34 5.27
CA VAL A 157 -3.10 13.84 4.00
C VAL A 157 -2.93 14.90 2.93
N HIS A 158 -2.27 14.55 1.84
CA HIS A 158 -2.24 15.32 0.60
C HIS A 158 -3.38 14.85 -0.27
N VAL A 159 -4.11 15.79 -0.86
CA VAL A 159 -5.19 15.51 -1.81
C VAL A 159 -5.01 16.47 -2.98
N ALA A 160 -4.88 15.94 -4.20
CA ALA A 160 -4.77 16.75 -5.40
C ALA A 160 -6.08 17.50 -5.68
N ASP A 161 -5.99 18.72 -6.19
CA ASP A 161 -7.16 19.55 -6.48
C ASP A 161 -8.12 18.91 -7.49
N GLU A 162 -7.59 18.08 -8.40
CA GLU A 162 -8.39 17.40 -9.43
C GLU A 162 -9.40 16.41 -8.85
N VAL A 163 -9.12 15.82 -7.69
CA VAL A 163 -10.05 14.92 -6.99
C VAL A 163 -10.96 15.65 -6.00
N LEU A 164 -11.03 16.99 -6.11
CA LEU A 164 -11.96 17.83 -5.38
C LEU A 164 -13.11 18.31 -6.29
N THR A 165 -14.28 18.51 -5.69
CA THR A 165 -15.44 19.20 -6.28
C THR A 165 -15.93 20.21 -5.25
N ASP A 166 -15.94 21.49 -5.59
CA ASP A 166 -16.27 22.60 -4.69
C ASP A 166 -15.48 22.59 -3.36
N GLY A 167 -14.19 22.23 -3.44
CA GLY A 167 -13.30 22.14 -2.28
C GLY A 167 -13.57 20.95 -1.36
N LYS A 168 -14.46 20.03 -1.75
CA LYS A 168 -14.76 18.79 -1.03
C LYS A 168 -14.18 17.61 -1.79
N ARG A 169 -13.75 16.58 -1.05
CA ARG A 169 -13.27 15.33 -1.64
C ARG A 169 -14.38 14.70 -2.48
N ASP A 170 -14.07 14.45 -3.74
CA ASP A 170 -14.98 13.78 -4.67
C ASP A 170 -14.48 12.36 -4.90
N MET A 171 -15.11 11.41 -4.21
CA MET A 171 -14.70 10.00 -4.25
C MET A 171 -14.86 9.38 -5.64
N THR A 172 -15.68 9.97 -6.51
CA THR A 172 -15.86 9.49 -7.89
C THR A 172 -14.67 9.80 -8.79
N LYS A 173 -13.72 10.61 -8.33
CA LYS A 173 -12.55 11.06 -9.10
C LYS A 173 -11.22 10.40 -8.70
N VAL A 174 -11.22 9.58 -7.64
CA VAL A 174 -9.96 9.01 -7.09
C VAL A 174 -9.50 7.77 -7.89
N ASP A 175 -10.28 7.27 -8.86
CA ASP A 175 -9.94 6.24 -9.85
C ASP A 175 -8.93 5.17 -9.38
N THR A 176 -9.22 4.59 -8.20
CA THR A 176 -8.27 3.69 -7.52
C THR A 176 -8.16 2.35 -8.21
N VAL A 177 -6.94 1.80 -8.23
CA VAL A 177 -6.66 0.46 -8.72
C VAL A 177 -6.77 -0.58 -7.59
N GLY A 178 -7.49 -1.67 -7.86
CA GLY A 178 -7.58 -2.84 -7.01
C GLY A 178 -6.75 -4.02 -7.55
N ARG A 179 -6.04 -4.73 -6.67
CA ARG A 179 -5.33 -5.97 -6.99
C ARG A 179 -6.26 -7.18 -6.84
N LEU A 180 -6.28 -8.04 -7.85
CA LEU A 180 -7.03 -9.31 -7.84
C LEU A 180 -6.10 -10.52 -7.56
N GLY A 181 -6.58 -11.74 -7.80
CA GLY A 181 -5.77 -12.94 -7.83
C GLY A 181 -4.90 -13.00 -9.09
N GLY A 182 -3.67 -13.52 -8.99
CA GLY A 182 -2.77 -13.65 -10.15
C GLY A 182 -2.30 -12.30 -10.71
N PRO A 183 -2.23 -12.13 -12.06
CA PRO A 183 -1.73 -10.92 -12.70
C PRO A 183 -2.82 -9.84 -12.89
N TYR A 184 -4.05 -10.07 -12.41
CA TYR A 184 -5.17 -9.21 -12.72
C TYR A 184 -5.27 -8.01 -11.77
N TYR A 185 -5.63 -6.87 -12.37
CA TYR A 185 -5.98 -5.61 -11.70
C TYR A 185 -7.40 -5.21 -12.13
N THR A 186 -8.05 -4.37 -11.34
CA THR A 186 -9.33 -3.74 -11.69
C THR A 186 -9.25 -2.25 -11.43
N VAL A 187 -9.89 -1.47 -12.29
CA VAL A 187 -10.19 -0.07 -12.04
C VAL A 187 -11.62 -0.02 -11.48
N SER A 188 -11.91 0.96 -10.63
CA SER A 188 -13.19 1.05 -9.94
C SER A 188 -14.22 1.78 -10.81
N ASP A 189 -15.21 1.06 -11.33
CA ASP A 189 -16.43 1.69 -11.88
C ASP A 189 -17.46 1.80 -10.75
N PRO A 190 -17.75 3.01 -10.23
CA PRO A 190 -18.64 3.15 -9.10
C PRO A 190 -20.08 2.77 -9.49
N VAL A 191 -20.69 1.92 -8.67
CA VAL A 191 -22.13 1.66 -8.71
C VAL A 191 -22.78 2.43 -7.57
N GLU A 192 -23.62 3.39 -7.92
CA GLU A 192 -24.41 4.11 -6.92
C GLU A 192 -25.49 3.18 -6.36
N PHE A 193 -25.46 2.99 -5.04
CA PHE A 193 -26.45 2.19 -4.32
C PHE A 193 -26.81 2.88 -3.01
N GLU A 194 -28.06 3.33 -2.92
CA GLU A 194 -28.58 3.93 -1.70
C GLU A 194 -28.86 2.86 -0.64
N ARG A 195 -28.18 3.00 0.51
CA ARG A 195 -28.38 2.12 1.65
C ARG A 195 -29.81 2.30 2.20
N GLN A 196 -30.51 1.19 2.40
CA GLN A 196 -31.95 1.15 2.73
C GLN A 196 -32.23 1.19 4.25
N PHE A 197 -31.43 1.89 5.04
CA PHE A 197 -31.58 1.95 6.49
C PHE A 197 -31.68 3.38 7.01
#